data_AF-A0A1V5Q1U1-F1
#
_entry.id   AF-A0A1V5Q1U1-F1
#
_cell.length_a   1.000
_cell.length_b   1.000
_cell.length_c   1.000
_cell.angle_alpha   90.00
_cell.angle_beta   90.00
_cell.angle_gamma   90.00
#
_symmetry.space_group_name_H-M   'P 1'
#
loop_
_entity.id
_entity.type
_entity.pdbx_description
1 polymer ?
#
loop_
_entity_poly.entity_id
_entity_poly.type
_entity_poly.pdbx_seq_one_letter_code
_entity_poly.pdbx_strand_id
1 'polypeptide(L)'
;MRTGESVTFADLYPGTDEDFKELAAEKTRDDYNSYDEYASPYFAQDPDEVYRQAYDSSDVNSGNFEFAEDGVYMYYYPYDMGSYAAGFIEIFFTYDELGFELK
;
A
#
# COMPACT_ATOMS: atom_id res chain seq x y z
N MET A 1 -22.06 6.42 -7.12
CA MET A 1 -21.31 7.24 -8.10
C MET A 1 -22.23 8.34 -8.63
N ARG A 2 -21.94 9.62 -8.36
CA ARG A 2 -22.87 10.75 -8.65
C ARG A 2 -22.35 11.79 -9.66
N THR A 3 -21.09 11.77 -10.07
CA THR A 3 -20.52 12.87 -10.89
C THR A 3 -19.91 12.45 -12.24
N GLY A 4 -19.68 11.17 -12.51
CA GLY A 4 -19.09 10.75 -13.80
C GLY A 4 -17.62 11.19 -13.99
N GLU A 5 -17.01 11.77 -12.96
CA GLU A 5 -15.60 12.16 -12.94
C GLU A 5 -14.74 11.00 -12.42
N SER A 6 -13.60 10.78 -13.07
CA SER A 6 -12.56 9.88 -12.57
C SER A 6 -11.78 10.63 -11.50
N VAL A 7 -11.87 10.16 -10.25
CA VAL A 7 -11.13 10.71 -9.12
C VAL A 7 -10.03 9.73 -8.77
N THR A 8 -8.78 10.21 -8.66
CA THR A 8 -7.63 9.38 -8.28
C THR A 8 -7.39 9.42 -6.78
N PHE A 9 -6.56 8.52 -6.26
CA PHE A 9 -6.14 8.55 -4.87
C PHE A 9 -5.35 9.84 -4.55
N ALA A 10 -4.44 10.25 -5.42
CA ALA A 10 -3.70 11.51 -5.30
C ALA A 10 -4.59 12.76 -5.20
N ASP A 11 -5.75 12.78 -5.88
CA ASP A 11 -6.69 13.91 -5.81
C ASP A 11 -7.36 14.04 -4.43
N LEU A 12 -7.39 12.95 -3.67
CA LEU A 12 -8.12 12.82 -2.42
C LEU A 12 -7.19 12.84 -1.21
N TYR A 13 -5.99 12.29 -1.34
CA TYR A 13 -5.05 12.14 -0.24
C TYR A 13 -4.57 13.50 0.28
N PRO A 14 -4.74 13.79 1.59
CA PRO A 14 -4.42 15.11 2.15
C PRO A 14 -2.92 15.30 2.45
N GLY A 15 -2.14 14.22 2.47
CA GLY A 15 -0.70 14.24 2.71
C GLY A 15 0.14 14.40 1.44
N THR A 16 1.45 14.32 1.59
CA THR A 16 2.40 14.33 0.47
C THR A 16 2.72 12.91 -0.01
N ASP A 17 3.28 12.79 -1.22
CA ASP A 17 3.75 11.50 -1.73
C ASP A 17 4.83 10.87 -0.82
N GLU A 18 5.71 11.69 -0.21
CA GLU A 18 6.70 11.21 0.76
C GLU A 18 6.03 10.66 2.02
N ASP A 19 5.02 11.36 2.57
CA ASP A 19 4.27 10.88 3.74
C ASP A 19 3.59 9.52 3.46
N PHE A 20 3.01 9.37 2.27
CA PHE A 20 2.37 8.13 1.87
C PHE A 20 3.39 7.00 1.70
N LYS A 21 4.54 7.26 1.08
CA LYS A 21 5.63 6.29 0.91
C LYS A 21 6.15 5.77 2.24
N GLU A 22 6.34 6.66 3.22
CA GLU A 22 6.71 6.26 4.58
C GLU A 22 5.62 5.38 5.21
N LEU A 23 4.37 5.81 5.18
CA LEU A 23 3.24 5.05 5.73
C LEU A 23 3.10 3.66 5.08
N ALA A 24 3.18 3.59 3.75
CA ALA A 24 3.09 2.35 3.00
C ALA A 24 4.26 1.41 3.31
N ALA A 25 5.48 1.94 3.43
CA ALA A 25 6.66 1.17 3.79
C ALA A 25 6.58 0.62 5.22
N GLU A 26 6.12 1.42 6.18
CA GLU A 26 5.91 0.98 7.56
C GLU A 26 4.88 -0.14 7.62
N LYS A 27 3.74 0.05 6.97
CA LYS A 27 2.65 -0.94 7.00
C LYS A 27 3.02 -2.24 6.30
N THR A 28 3.76 -2.15 5.21
CA THR A 28 4.25 -3.32 4.47
C THR A 28 5.30 -4.08 5.27
N ARG A 29 6.16 -3.38 6.04
CA ARG A 29 7.06 -4.01 7.00
C ARG A 29 6.29 -4.72 8.13
N ASP A 30 5.21 -4.10 8.61
CA ASP A 30 4.38 -4.72 9.65
C ASP A 30 3.65 -5.97 9.12
N ASP A 31 3.16 -5.94 7.87
CA ASP A 31 2.62 -7.12 7.19
C ASP A 31 3.67 -8.22 7.06
N TYR A 32 4.88 -7.90 6.58
CA TYR A 32 6.00 -8.82 6.52
C TYR A 32 6.31 -9.50 7.86
N ASN A 33 6.31 -8.72 8.94
CA ASN A 33 6.57 -9.22 10.31
C ASN A 33 5.43 -10.06 10.88
N SER A 34 4.26 -10.06 10.26
CA SER A 34 3.11 -10.85 10.71
C SER A 34 3.19 -12.33 10.28
N TYR A 35 4.04 -12.65 9.29
CA TYR A 35 4.22 -14.01 8.80
C TYR A 35 5.20 -14.81 9.65
N ASP A 36 4.97 -16.12 9.71
CA ASP A 36 5.96 -17.07 10.20
C ASP A 36 7.21 -17.10 9.29
N GLU A 37 8.33 -17.55 9.86
CA GLU A 37 9.58 -17.77 9.12
C GLU A 37 9.31 -18.67 7.90
N TYR A 38 9.69 -18.21 6.70
CA TYR A 38 9.46 -18.83 5.38
C TYR A 38 8.03 -18.80 4.81
N ALA A 39 7.07 -18.16 5.48
CA ALA A 39 5.70 -17.99 4.95
C ALA A 39 5.51 -16.65 4.22
N SER A 40 6.42 -15.69 4.42
CA SER A 40 6.35 -14.36 3.83
C SER A 40 6.29 -14.40 2.30
N PRO A 41 5.34 -13.68 1.66
CA PRO A 41 5.21 -13.62 0.21
C PRO A 41 6.27 -12.72 -0.47
N TYR A 42 7.03 -11.97 0.33
CA TYR A 42 7.97 -10.95 -0.13
C TYR A 42 9.31 -11.54 -0.58
N PHE A 43 9.97 -10.89 -1.52
CA PHE A 43 11.35 -11.22 -1.90
C PHE A 43 12.36 -10.85 -0.79
N ALA A 44 12.04 -9.80 -0.03
CA ALA A 44 12.89 -9.30 1.04
C ALA A 44 13.17 -10.38 2.09
N GLN A 45 14.42 -10.40 2.58
CA GLN A 45 14.87 -11.37 3.60
C GLN A 45 14.91 -10.78 5.00
N ASP A 46 14.68 -9.48 5.14
CA ASP A 46 14.61 -8.79 6.42
C ASP A 46 13.64 -7.58 6.39
N PRO A 47 13.21 -7.09 7.59
CA PRO A 47 12.26 -5.99 7.71
C PRO A 47 12.74 -4.64 7.13
N ASP A 48 14.06 -4.39 7.07
CA ASP A 48 14.60 -3.13 6.55
C ASP A 48 14.69 -3.15 5.02
N GLU A 49 14.88 -4.32 4.42
CA GLU A 49 14.80 -4.53 2.98
C GLU A 49 13.37 -4.36 2.47
N VAL A 50 12.38 -4.99 3.11
CA VAL A 50 10.97 -4.85 2.69
C VAL A 50 10.48 -3.41 2.80
N TYR A 51 10.89 -2.69 3.85
CA TYR A 51 10.58 -1.27 4.00
C TYR A 51 11.10 -0.46 2.82
N ARG A 52 12.38 -0.62 2.44
CA ARG A 52 12.98 0.14 1.34
C ARG A 52 12.33 -0.17 0.00
N GLN A 53 12.09 -1.46 -0.28
CA GLN A 53 11.40 -1.88 -1.51
C GLN A 53 9.99 -1.29 -1.59
N ALA A 54 9.24 -1.32 -0.49
CA ALA A 54 7.91 -0.75 -0.40
C ALA A 54 7.92 0.78 -0.57
N TYR A 55 8.87 1.48 0.06
CA TYR A 55 9.04 2.92 -0.08
C TYR A 55 9.29 3.33 -1.54
N ASP A 56 10.16 2.60 -2.24
CA ASP A 56 10.51 2.88 -3.64
C ASP A 56 9.38 2.51 -4.62
N SER A 57 8.52 1.55 -4.24
CA SER A 57 7.46 1.01 -5.11
C SER A 57 6.08 1.65 -4.89
N SER A 58 5.89 2.35 -3.78
CA SER A 58 4.62 3.01 -3.44
C SER A 58 4.63 4.44 -3.93
N ASP A 59 3.53 4.96 -4.48
CA ASP A 59 3.41 6.35 -4.94
C ASP A 59 1.93 6.70 -5.08
N VAL A 60 1.53 7.91 -4.68
CA VAL A 60 0.11 8.29 -4.65
C VAL A 60 -0.51 8.42 -6.05
N ASN A 61 0.30 8.61 -7.08
CA ASN A 61 -0.13 8.84 -8.46
C ASN A 61 -0.13 7.56 -9.31
N SER A 62 0.75 6.61 -8.99
CA SER A 62 0.99 5.40 -9.78
C SER A 62 0.73 4.10 -9.01
N GLY A 63 0.46 4.19 -7.71
CA GLY A 63 -0.04 3.09 -6.91
C GLY A 63 -1.40 2.59 -7.41
N ASN A 64 -1.64 1.30 -7.21
CA ASN A 64 -2.90 0.68 -7.57
C ASN A 64 -3.77 0.69 -6.33
N PHE A 65 -4.87 1.44 -6.39
CA PHE A 65 -5.73 1.67 -5.25
C PHE A 65 -7.16 1.19 -5.51
N GLU A 66 -7.75 0.54 -4.52
CA GLU A 66 -9.18 0.22 -4.49
C GLU A 66 -9.81 0.83 -3.24
N PHE A 67 -10.83 1.65 -3.43
CA PHE A 67 -11.60 2.24 -2.33
C PHE A 67 -12.62 1.23 -1.80
N ALA A 68 -12.53 0.94 -0.50
CA ALA A 68 -13.47 0.12 0.24
C ALA A 68 -14.32 0.98 1.20
N GLU A 69 -15.27 0.36 1.89
CA GLU A 69 -16.16 1.04 2.85
C GLU A 69 -15.38 1.66 4.03
N ASP A 70 -14.36 0.95 4.51
CA ASP A 70 -13.62 1.32 5.73
C ASP A 70 -12.20 1.89 5.46
N GLY A 71 -11.80 1.97 4.19
CA GLY A 71 -10.46 2.42 3.84
C GLY A 71 -10.08 2.21 2.37
N VAL A 72 -8.79 2.10 2.11
CA VAL A 72 -8.21 1.93 0.78
C VAL A 72 -7.25 0.74 0.81
N TYR A 73 -7.36 -0.14 -0.19
CA TYR A 73 -6.34 -1.15 -0.47
C TYR A 73 -5.34 -0.62 -1.48
N MET A 74 -4.05 -0.77 -1.19
CA MET A 74 -2.97 -0.62 -2.16
C MET A 74 -2.48 -2.00 -2.58
N TYR A 75 -2.22 -2.19 -3.87
CA TYR A 75 -1.74 -3.46 -4.42
C TYR A 75 -0.34 -3.32 -5.00
N TYR A 76 0.54 -4.23 -4.61
CA TYR A 76 1.75 -4.55 -5.37
C TYR A 76 1.44 -5.64 -6.40
N TYR A 77 1.82 -5.42 -7.66
CA TYR A 77 1.62 -6.43 -8.69
C TYR A 77 2.55 -7.63 -8.47
N PRO A 78 2.20 -8.80 -9.04
CA PRO A 78 3.13 -9.92 -9.11
C PRO A 78 4.48 -9.46 -9.69
N TYR A 79 5.58 -9.86 -9.04
CA TYR A 79 6.97 -9.45 -9.31
C TYR A 79 7.42 -8.08 -8.78
N ASP A 80 6.54 -7.21 -8.28
CA ASP A 80 6.98 -5.93 -7.70
C ASP A 80 7.70 -6.19 -6.37
N MET A 81 7.00 -6.87 -5.45
CA MET A 81 7.47 -7.11 -4.08
C MET A 81 7.67 -8.59 -3.76
N GLY A 82 7.09 -9.49 -4.57
CA GLY A 82 7.07 -10.93 -4.33
C GLY A 82 6.95 -11.74 -5.60
N SER A 83 7.08 -13.06 -5.50
CA SER A 83 7.04 -13.95 -6.66
C SER A 83 5.68 -13.94 -7.36
N TYR A 84 5.61 -14.37 -8.63
CA TYR A 84 4.32 -14.49 -9.32
C TYR A 84 3.30 -15.37 -8.59
N ALA A 85 3.78 -16.42 -7.90
CA ALA A 85 2.94 -17.34 -7.16
C ALA A 85 2.32 -16.70 -5.90
N ALA A 86 2.90 -15.60 -5.40
CA ALA A 86 2.32 -14.82 -4.31
C ALA A 86 1.09 -14.01 -4.77
N GLY A 87 0.92 -13.81 -6.08
CA GLY A 87 -0.16 -13.00 -6.61
C GLY A 87 0.02 -11.52 -6.29
N PHE A 88 -1.09 -10.85 -6.01
CA PHE A 88 -1.10 -9.46 -5.56
C PHE A 88 -0.87 -9.44 -4.05
N ILE A 89 0.03 -8.55 -3.60
CA ILE A 89 0.20 -8.28 -2.19
C ILE A 89 -0.62 -7.03 -1.86
N GLU A 90 -1.55 -7.16 -0.93
CA GLU A 90 -2.56 -6.15 -0.61
C GLU A 90 -2.25 -5.52 0.75
N ILE A 91 -2.14 -4.19 0.79
CA ILE A 91 -1.95 -3.43 2.03
C ILE A 91 -3.17 -2.56 2.25
N PHE A 92 -3.88 -2.80 3.36
CA PHE A 92 -5.07 -2.04 3.71
C PHE A 92 -4.74 -0.84 4.59
N PHE A 93 -5.25 0.34 4.26
CA PHE A 93 -5.15 1.55 5.06
C PHE A 93 -6.55 2.05 5.41
N THR A 94 -6.82 2.28 6.68
CA THR A 94 -8.05 2.93 7.13
C THR A 94 -8.06 4.39 6.69
N TYR A 95 -9.25 4.97 6.52
CA TYR A 95 -9.38 6.40 6.23
C TYR A 95 -8.75 7.28 7.31
N ASP A 96 -8.81 6.86 8.57
CA ASP A 96 -8.17 7.57 9.68
C ASP A 96 -6.64 7.58 9.58
N GLU A 97 -6.00 6.45 9.26
CA GLU A 97 -4.54 6.36 9.04
C GLU A 97 -4.08 7.27 7.89
N LEU A 98 -4.93 7.39 6.87
CA LEU A 98 -4.69 8.22 5.69
C LEU A 98 -5.03 9.71 5.91
N GLY A 99 -5.56 10.08 7.09
CA GLY A 99 -5.95 11.44 7.42
C GLY A 99 -7.19 11.96 6.70
N PHE A 100 -8.03 11.07 6.16
CA PHE A 100 -9.28 11.45 5.50
C PHE A 100 -10.32 11.92 6.52
N GLU A 101 -10.79 13.16 6.38
CA GLU A 101 -12.00 13.60 7.08
C GLU A 101 -13.25 13.12 6.33
N LEU A 102 -13.83 12.01 6.77
CA LEU A 102 -15.15 11.55 6.32
C LEU A 102 -16.21 12.57 6.78
N LYS A 103 -16.69 13.41 5.85
CA LYS A 103 -17.76 14.39 6.09
C LYS A 103 -19.15 13.81 5.94
#